data_AF-A0A924SQW1-F1
#
_entry.id   AF-A0A924SQW1-F1
#
_cell.length_a   1.000
_cell.length_b   1.000
_cell.length_c   1.000
_cell.angle_alpha   90.00
_cell.angle_beta   90.00
_cell.angle_gamma   90.00
#
_symmetry.space_group_name_H-M   'P 1'
#
loop_
_entity.id
_entity.type
_entity.pdbx_description
1 polymer ?
#
loop_
_entity_poly.entity_id
_entity_poly.type
_entity_poly.pdbx_seq_one_letter_code
_entity_poly.pdbx_strand_id
1 'polypeptide(L)' 'QQRQVLCVTHLAQVASQANQHFQVAKSSLDGKTVSHIDVLDSKGRIEEVARMLGGLEITATTRKHARELLAS' A
#
# COMPACT_ATOMS: atom_id res chain seq x y z
N GLN A 1 15.26 13.60 -11.39
CA GLN A 1 13.78 13.55 -11.44
C GLN A 1 13.29 14.79 -12.17
N GLN A 2 12.50 14.63 -13.25
CA GLN A 2 12.03 15.78 -14.05
C GLN A 2 10.55 16.12 -13.83
N ARG A 3 9.75 15.25 -13.20
CA ARG A 3 8.32 15.43 -12.91
C ARG A 3 7.92 14.66 -11.66
N GLN A 4 6.83 15.07 -11.01
CA GLN A 4 6.14 14.32 -9.96
C GLN A 4 4.84 13.74 -10.55
N VAL A 5 4.59 12.46 -10.27
CA VAL A 5 3.35 11.78 -10.68
C VAL A 5 2.60 11.35 -9.43
N LEU A 6 1.32 11.66 -9.37
CA LEU A 6 0.39 11.20 -8.35
C LEU A 6 -0.54 10.17 -9.00
N CYS A 7 -0.64 8.99 -8.41
CA CYS A 7 -1.48 7.91 -8.92
C CYS A 7 -2.28 7.30 -7.75
N VAL A 8 -3.59 7.16 -7.95
CA VAL A 8 -4.45 6.37 -7.07
C VAL A 8 -4.66 5.02 -7.74
N THR A 9 -4.29 3.93 -7.06
CA THR A 9 -4.35 2.58 -7.63
C THR A 9 -4.78 1.56 -6.60
N HIS A 10 -5.41 0.49 -7.09
CA HIS A 10 -5.71 -0.72 -6.32
C HIS A 10 -4.82 -1.90 -6.76
N LEU A 11 -3.95 -1.70 -7.75
CA LEU A 11 -3.06 -2.73 -8.28
C LEU A 11 -1.73 -2.71 -7.54
N ALA A 12 -1.39 -3.86 -6.94
CA ALA A 12 -0.15 -4.06 -6.19
C ALA A 12 1.10 -3.73 -7.02
N GLN A 13 1.09 -4.10 -8.30
CA GLN A 13 2.20 -3.89 -9.24
C GLN A 13 2.43 -2.40 -9.54
N VAL A 14 1.38 -1.59 -9.54
CA VAL A 14 1.53 -0.14 -9.74
C VAL A 14 2.00 0.51 -8.45
N ALA A 15 1.44 0.11 -7.31
CA ALA A 15 1.83 0.64 -6.00
C ALA A 15 3.28 0.31 -5.61
N SER A 16 3.80 -0.85 -6.02
CA SER A 16 5.17 -1.26 -5.70
C SER A 16 6.23 -0.37 -6.37
N GLN A 17 5.92 0.17 -7.55
CA GLN A 17 6.81 1.04 -8.33
C GLN A 17 6.90 2.49 -7.81
N ALA A 18 6.06 2.86 -6.85
CA ALA A 18 6.02 4.22 -6.33
C ALA A 18 7.26 4.55 -5.48
N ASN A 19 7.80 5.76 -5.63
CA ASN A 19 8.88 6.25 -4.75
C ASN A 19 8.39 6.51 -3.32
N GLN A 20 7.11 6.86 -3.15
CA GLN A 20 6.44 7.07 -1.88
C GLN A 20 5.08 6.36 -1.94
N HIS A 21 4.68 5.68 -0.87
CA HIS A 21 3.42 4.95 -0.82
C HIS A 21 2.56 5.51 0.31
N PHE A 22 1.42 6.07 -0.06
CA PHE A 22 0.42 6.59 0.86
C PHE A 22 -0.74 5.60 0.91
N GLN A 23 -1.11 5.16 2.10
CA GLN A 23 -2.30 4.36 2.32
C GLN A 23 -3.46 5.29 2.68
N VAL A 24 -4.61 5.09 2.04
CA VAL A 24 -5.85 5.80 2.39
C VAL A 24 -6.79 4.82 3.06
N ALA A 25 -7.19 5.13 4.29
CA ALA A 25 -8.11 4.32 5.08
C ALA A 25 -9.25 5.17 5.64
N LYS A 26 -10.36 4.51 5.98
CA LYS A 26 -11.47 5.13 6.70
C LYS A 26 -11.39 4.76 8.17
N SER A 27 -11.61 5.73 9.05
CA SER A 27 -11.78 5.51 10.49
C SER A 27 -13.06 6.20 10.96
N SER A 28 -13.56 5.78 12.12
CA SER A 28 -14.70 6.44 12.77
C SER A 28 -14.18 7.39 13.84
N LEU A 29 -14.48 8.68 13.70
CA LEU A 29 -14.18 9.72 14.67
C LEU A 29 -15.49 10.40 15.07
N ASP A 30 -15.83 10.37 16.37
CA ASP A 30 -17.07 10.95 16.91
C ASP A 30 -18.35 10.53 16.16
N GLY A 31 -18.44 9.24 15.81
CA GLY A 31 -19.57 8.68 15.08
C GLY A 31 -19.64 9.05 13.59
N LYS A 32 -18.62 9.74 13.07
CA LYS A 32 -18.50 10.10 11.65
C LYS A 32 -17.38 9.31 10.98
N THR A 33 -17.65 8.82 9.78
CA THR A 33 -16.62 8.23 8.92
C THR A 33 -15.72 9.33 8.36
N VAL A 34 -14.44 9.27 8.68
CA VAL A 34 -13.40 10.18 8.17
C VAL A 34 -12.35 9.39 7.39
N SER A 35 -11.74 10.05 6.40
CA SER A 35 -10.60 9.48 5.67
C SER A 35 -9.30 9.94 6.33
N HIS A 36 -8.37 9.02 6.51
CA HIS A 36 -7.00 9.31 6.94
C HIS A 36 -6.00 8.82 5.89
N ILE A 37 -4.82 9.44 5.89
CA ILE A 37 -3.73 9.12 4.98
C ILE A 37 -2.48 8.88 5.81
N ASP A 38 -1.93 7.67 5.69
CA ASP A 38 -0.67 7.29 6.33
C ASP A 38 0.43 7.13 5.28
N VAL A 39 1.61 7.68 5.56
CA VAL A 39 2.81 7.43 4.76
C VAL A 39 3.41 6.11 5.21
N LEU A 40 3.54 5.15 4.31
CA LEU A 40 4.05 3.83 4.64
C LEU A 40 5.58 3.78 4.60
N ASP A 41 6.16 3.31 5.70
CA ASP A 41 7.57 2.90 5.75
C ASP A 41 7.82 1.60 4.97
N SER A 42 9.06 1.15 4.88
CA SER A 42 9.42 -0.07 4.14
C SER A 42 8.63 -1.31 4.60
N LYS A 43 8.34 -1.44 5.90
CA LYS A 43 7.60 -2.58 6.44
C LYS A 43 6.10 -2.45 6.12
N GLY A 44 5.53 -1.27 6.32
CA GLY A 44 4.15 -0.94 5.96
C GLY A 44 3.89 -1.16 4.48
N ARG A 45 4.83 -0.79 3.61
CA ARG A 45 4.74 -1.06 2.17
C ARG A 45 4.65 -2.55 1.86
N ILE A 46 5.44 -3.40 2.52
CA ILE A 46 5.38 -4.86 2.32
C ILE A 46 4.00 -5.39 2.73
N GLU A 47 3.49 -4.99 3.89
CA GLU A 47 2.19 -5.46 4.37
C GLU A 47 1.04 -4.98 3.48
N GLU A 48 1.06 -3.73 3.04
CA GLU A 48 0.00 -3.20 2.17
C GLU A 48 0.03 -3.85 0.79
N VAL A 49 1.20 -4.03 0.18
CA VAL A 49 1.33 -4.75 -1.09
C VAL A 49 0.90 -6.21 -0.93
N ALA A 50 1.26 -6.87 0.17
CA ALA A 50 0.82 -8.23 0.45
C ALA A 50 -0.71 -8.32 0.62
N ARG A 51 -1.33 -7.33 1.28
CA ARG A 51 -2.79 -7.19 1.39
C ARG A 51 -3.44 -6.97 0.03
N MET A 52 -2.86 -6.14 -0.84
CA MET A 52 -3.37 -5.92 -2.20
C MET A 52 -3.28 -7.19 -3.06
N LEU A 53 -2.28 -8.06 -2.83
CA LEU A 53 -2.11 -9.33 -3.54
C LEU A 53 -3.01 -10.46 -3.00
N GLY A 54 -3.08 -10.60 -1.67
CA GLY A 54 -3.78 -11.71 -0.99
C GLY A 54 -5.20 -11.40 -0.55
N GLY A 55 -5.63 -10.14 -0.66
CA GLY A 55 -6.93 -9.70 -0.18
C GLY A 55 -7.02 -9.74 1.35
N LEU A 56 -7.98 -10.51 1.86
CA LEU A 56 -8.25 -10.63 3.30
C LEU A 56 -7.23 -11.53 4.02
N GLU A 57 -6.55 -12.44 3.31
CA GLU A 57 -5.61 -13.37 3.91
C GLU A 57 -4.16 -13.00 3.59
N ILE A 58 -3.48 -12.42 4.58
CA ILE A 58 -2.05 -12.10 4.47
C ILE A 58 -1.21 -13.25 5.02
N THR A 59 -0.71 -14.09 4.12
CA THR A 59 0.14 -15.24 4.42
C THR A 59 1.63 -14.94 4.30
N ALA A 60 2.49 -15.86 4.74
CA ALA A 60 3.93 -15.77 4.50
C ALA A 60 4.27 -15.72 2.99
N THR A 61 3.53 -16.45 2.16
CA THR A 61 3.69 -16.47 0.70
C THR A 61 3.34 -15.12 0.08
N THR A 62 2.22 -14.51 0.47
CA THR A 62 1.85 -13.18 -0.04
C THR A 62 2.87 -12.10 0.34
N ARG A 63 3.42 -12.14 1.56
CA ARG A 63 4.52 -11.27 1.99
C ARG A 63 5.81 -11.51 1.22
N LYS A 64 6.11 -12.77 0.87
CA LYS A 64 7.27 -13.11 0.04
C LYS A 64 7.13 -12.49 -1.35
N HIS A 65 5.97 -12.67 -1.99
CA HIS A 65 5.70 -12.09 -3.31
C HIS A 65 5.72 -10.55 -3.28
N ALA A 66 5.17 -9.93 -2.22
CA ALA A 66 5.23 -8.49 -2.05
C ALA A 66 6.67 -7.96 -1.95
N ARG A 67 7.56 -8.66 -1.23
CA ARG A 67 8.98 -8.30 -1.17
C ARG A 67 9.66 -8.40 -2.53
N GLU A 68 9.33 -9.42 -3.31
CA GLU A 68 9.86 -9.59 -4.68
C GLU A 68 9.42 -8.43 -5.58
N LEU A 69 8.15 -8.01 -5.52
CA LEU A 69 7.62 -6.86 -6.28
C LEU A 69 8.16 -5.49 -5.84
N LEU A 70 8.65 -5.37 -4.60
CA LEU A 70 9.23 -4.12 -4.07
C LEU A 70 10.73 -4.04 -4.30
N ALA A 71 11.38 -5.17 -4.59
CA ALA A 71 12.80 -5.24 -4.93
C ALA A 71 13.07 -5.05 -6.43
N SER A 72 12.02 -5.09 -7.27
CA SER A 72 12.06 -4.83 -8.71
C SER A 72 11.95 -3.34 -9.03
#